data_AF-A0A5K0VVS9-F1
#
_entry.id   AF-A0A5K0VVS9-F1
#
_cell.length_a   1.000
_cell.length_b   1.000
_cell.length_c   1.000
_cell.angle_alpha   90.00
_cell.angle_beta   90.00
_cell.angle_gamma   90.00
#
_symmetry.space_group_name_H-M   'P 1'
#
loop_
_entity.id
_entity.type
_entity.pdbx_description
1 polymer ?
#
loop_
_entity_poly.entity_id
_entity_poly.type
_entity_poly.pdbx_seq_one_letter_code
_entity_poly.pdbx_strand_id
1 'polypeptide(L)'
;PCCAVPVRKCRKNGSICEDRKAYLFFDGGHPTNAANLILARRMCLSDSRSDVYPFNVKHLADLYPDSSDAGLSSEAPKMDMIEELSAE
;
A
#
# COMPACT_ATOMS: atom_id res chain seq x y z
N PRO A 1 19.62 -1.71 0.71
CA PRO A 1 19.51 -3.19 0.68
C PRO A 1 18.14 -3.63 0.16
N CYS A 2 18.07 -4.27 -1.03
CA CYS A 2 16.94 -5.17 -1.29
C CYS A 2 17.27 -6.45 -0.59
N CYS A 3 16.27 -7.31 -0.58
CA CYS A 3 16.52 -8.63 -0.12
C CYS A 3 16.37 -9.55 -1.33
N ALA A 4 17.49 -10.12 -1.77
CA ALA A 4 17.47 -11.33 -2.56
C ALA A 4 16.61 -12.38 -1.83
N VAL A 5 15.69 -13.05 -2.53
CA VAL A 5 14.70 -13.93 -1.90
C VAL A 5 14.50 -15.26 -2.65
N PRO A 6 15.08 -16.35 -2.16
CA PRO A 6 14.69 -17.72 -2.53
C PRO A 6 13.78 -18.40 -1.48
N VAL A 7 13.89 -18.03 -0.18
CA VAL A 7 12.83 -18.07 0.85
C VAL A 7 13.27 -17.27 2.09
N ARG A 8 12.34 -16.43 2.58
CA ARG A 8 12.17 -15.78 3.91
C ARG A 8 13.22 -14.88 4.59
N LYS A 9 14.44 -14.60 4.12
CA LYS A 9 15.29 -13.61 4.85
C LYS A 9 16.08 -12.65 3.98
N CYS A 10 16.10 -11.39 4.44
CA CYS A 10 17.07 -10.40 3.99
C CYS A 10 18.48 -10.83 4.36
N ARG A 11 19.36 -10.92 3.36
CA ARG A 11 20.77 -11.34 3.53
C ARG A 11 21.66 -10.11 3.65
N LYS A 12 22.51 -10.07 4.68
CA LYS A 12 23.58 -9.06 4.80
C LYS A 12 24.50 -9.16 3.57
N ASN A 13 24.78 -8.02 2.92
CA ASN A 13 25.50 -7.96 1.64
C ASN A 13 24.87 -8.82 0.52
N GLY A 14 23.56 -9.09 0.60
CA GLY A 14 22.79 -9.71 -0.47
C GLY A 14 22.73 -8.83 -1.71
N SER A 15 22.46 -9.44 -2.86
CA SER A 15 22.17 -8.70 -4.08
C SER A 15 20.96 -7.80 -3.85
N ILE A 16 21.07 -6.56 -4.35
CA ILE A 16 20.04 -5.54 -4.29
C ILE A 16 19.35 -5.51 -5.65
N CYS A 17 18.02 -5.49 -5.66
CA CYS A 17 17.21 -5.30 -6.86
C CYS A 17 17.31 -3.84 -7.28
N GLU A 18 17.37 -3.63 -8.58
CA GLU A 18 17.59 -2.32 -9.19
C GLU A 18 16.35 -1.43 -9.03
N ASP A 19 15.16 -1.99 -9.27
CA ASP A 19 13.89 -1.33 -9.04
C ASP A 19 13.04 -2.09 -8.00
N ARG A 20 12.68 -1.41 -6.90
CA ARG A 20 11.83 -1.97 -5.83
C ARG A 20 10.35 -1.85 -6.12
N LYS A 21 9.94 -1.03 -7.08
CA LYS A 21 8.54 -0.82 -7.42
C LYS A 21 8.00 -2.00 -8.25
N ALA A 22 8.88 -2.68 -8.97
CA ALA A 22 8.56 -3.85 -9.78
C ALA A 22 8.28 -5.15 -8.98
N TYR A 23 8.47 -5.15 -7.65
CA TYR A 23 8.29 -6.34 -6.81
C TYR A 23 7.20 -6.15 -5.75
N LEU A 24 6.41 -7.20 -5.53
CA LEU A 24 5.42 -7.24 -4.45
C LEU A 24 6.09 -7.22 -3.07
N PHE A 25 7.20 -7.94 -2.91
CA PHE A 25 7.88 -8.09 -1.64
C PHE A 25 9.26 -7.43 -1.62
N PHE A 26 9.54 -6.75 -0.51
CA PHE A 26 10.84 -6.18 -0.20
C PHE A 26 11.84 -7.26 0.23
N ASP A 27 11.36 -8.24 1.00
CA ASP A 27 12.05 -9.48 1.39
C ASP A 27 11.10 -10.69 1.33
N GLY A 28 11.43 -11.83 1.95
CA GLY A 28 10.60 -13.03 1.81
C GLY A 28 9.29 -13.03 2.64
N GLY A 29 8.95 -11.92 3.30
CA GLY A 29 7.71 -11.79 4.08
C GLY A 29 7.16 -10.36 4.21
N HIS A 30 7.93 -9.33 3.89
CA HIS A 30 7.50 -7.94 3.99
C HIS A 30 7.22 -7.36 2.61
N PRO A 31 6.06 -6.70 2.40
CA PRO A 31 5.74 -6.02 1.15
C PRO A 31 6.68 -4.84 0.87
N THR A 32 6.82 -4.46 -0.41
CA THR A 32 7.49 -3.22 -0.80
C THR A 32 6.63 -2.00 -0.44
N ASN A 33 7.24 -0.82 -0.42
CA ASN A 33 6.48 0.43 -0.26
C ASN A 33 5.44 0.62 -1.37
N ALA A 34 5.74 0.17 -2.60
CA ALA A 34 4.80 0.22 -3.71
C ALA A 34 3.59 -0.69 -3.45
N ALA A 35 3.82 -1.92 -3.00
CA ALA A 35 2.77 -2.85 -2.61
C ALA A 35 1.93 -2.31 -1.44
N ASN A 36 2.59 -1.77 -0.40
CA ASN A 36 1.90 -1.14 0.73
C ASN A 36 1.03 0.02 0.30
N LEU A 37 1.47 0.84 -0.66
CA LEU A 37 0.67 1.96 -1.14
C LEU A 37 -0.60 1.48 -1.87
N ILE A 38 -0.49 0.42 -2.68
CA ILE A 38 -1.64 -0.19 -3.35
C ILE A 38 -2.62 -0.75 -2.31
N LEU A 39 -2.11 -1.50 -1.32
CA LEU A 39 -2.94 -2.06 -0.24
C LEU A 39 -3.62 -0.96 0.58
N ALA A 40 -2.88 0.08 0.99
CA ALA A 40 -3.42 1.19 1.75
C ALA A 40 -4.54 1.92 0.99
N ARG A 41 -4.38 2.14 -0.32
CA ARG A 41 -5.43 2.72 -1.16
C ARG A 41 -6.69 1.85 -1.19
N ARG A 42 -6.54 0.54 -1.38
CA ARG A 42 -7.69 -0.38 -1.36
C ARG A 42 -8.37 -0.40 0.01
N MET A 43 -7.59 -0.48 1.08
CA MET A 43 -8.11 -0.50 2.45
C MET A 43 -8.82 0.80 2.85
N CYS A 44 -8.31 1.94 2.40
CA CYS A 44 -8.88 3.23 2.76
C CYS A 44 -10.07 3.62 1.88
N LEU A 45 -10.07 3.28 0.60
CA LEU A 45 -10.96 3.89 -0.40
C LEU A 45 -11.75 2.89 -1.25
N SER A 46 -11.45 1.59 -1.24
CA SER A 46 -12.21 0.62 -2.03
C SER A 46 -13.62 0.45 -1.46
N ASP A 47 -14.60 0.26 -2.34
CA ASP A 47 -15.95 -0.17 -1.97
C ASP A 47 -16.15 -1.68 -2.24
N SER A 48 -15.14 -2.37 -2.75
CA SER A 48 -15.22 -3.80 -3.03
C SER A 48 -15.14 -4.62 -1.74
N ARG A 49 -16.12 -5.52 -1.56
CA ARG A 49 -16.14 -6.49 -0.45
C ARG A 49 -14.98 -7.49 -0.48
N SER A 50 -14.33 -7.68 -1.62
CA SER A 50 -13.12 -8.53 -1.71
C SER A 50 -11.91 -7.89 -1.02
N ASP A 51 -11.92 -6.57 -0.88
CA ASP A 51 -10.78 -5.80 -0.38
C ASP A 51 -11.00 -5.39 1.08
N VAL A 52 -12.23 -4.97 1.38
CA VAL A 52 -12.63 -4.40 2.67
C VAL A 52 -14.05 -4.82 2.98
N TYR A 53 -14.27 -5.27 4.22
CA TYR A 53 -15.60 -5.61 4.72
C TYR A 53 -15.62 -5.45 6.24
N PRO A 54 -16.69 -4.88 6.84
CA PRO A 54 -17.93 -4.41 6.22
C PRO A 54 -17.86 -3.01 5.58
N PHE A 55 -16.86 -2.21 5.88
CA PHE A 55 -16.65 -0.86 5.32
C PHE A 55 -15.14 -0.55 5.28
N ASN A 56 -14.75 0.47 4.52
CA ASN A 56 -13.35 0.92 4.41
C ASN A 56 -12.93 1.85 5.56
N VAL A 57 -11.62 2.12 5.67
CA VAL A 57 -11.09 2.96 6.76
C VAL A 57 -11.62 4.40 6.69
N LYS A 58 -11.84 4.93 5.48
CA LYS A 58 -12.43 6.27 5.34
C LYS A 58 -13.83 6.34 5.94
N HIS A 59 -14.69 5.37 5.64
CA HIS A 59 -16.02 5.28 6.22
C HIS A 59 -15.96 5.24 7.74
N LEU A 60 -15.04 4.44 8.30
CA LEU A 60 -14.85 4.39 9.76
C LEU A 60 -14.42 5.75 10.35
N ALA A 61 -13.50 6.44 9.68
CA ALA A 61 -13.04 7.77 10.13
C ALA A 61 -14.17 8.81 10.07
N ASP A 62 -15.00 8.77 9.03
CA ASP A 62 -16.14 9.67 8.87
C ASP A 62 -17.22 9.47 9.97
N LEU A 63 -17.28 8.28 10.60
CA LEU A 63 -18.20 8.01 11.72
C LEU A 63 -17.78 8.66 13.04
N TYR A 64 -16.49 9.02 13.21
CA TYR A 64 -15.96 9.61 14.44
C TYR A 64 -15.22 10.93 14.16
N PRO A 65 -15.95 12.00 13.79
CA PRO A 65 -15.34 13.28 13.39
C PRO A 65 -14.65 14.06 14.53
N ASP A 66 -14.84 13.68 15.79
CA ASP A 66 -14.51 14.52 16.96
C ASP A 66 -13.35 14.00 17.84
N SER A 67 -12.39 13.26 17.30
CA SER A 67 -11.07 13.17 17.95
C SER A 67 -10.18 14.29 17.40
N SER A 68 -10.26 15.45 18.05
CA SER A 68 -9.41 16.62 17.86
C SER A 68 -8.03 16.29 17.26
N ASP A 69 -7.81 16.77 16.03
CA ASP A 69 -6.54 16.91 15.32
C ASP A 69 -5.94 15.63 14.67
N ALA A 70 -6.41 15.29 13.46
CA ALA A 70 -5.61 14.59 12.47
C ALA A 70 -6.15 14.84 11.05
N GLY A 71 -5.51 15.75 10.32
CA GLY A 71 -5.82 16.07 8.94
C GLY A 71 -5.59 14.89 7.98
N LEU A 72 -6.64 14.13 7.71
CA LEU A 72 -6.79 13.44 6.43
C LEU A 72 -7.77 14.27 5.60
N SER A 73 -7.22 15.24 4.85
CA SER A 73 -7.96 15.97 3.83
C SER A 73 -8.79 14.99 3.00
N SER A 74 -10.04 15.33 2.76
CA SER A 74 -11.00 14.60 1.92
C SER A 74 -10.53 14.41 0.47
N GLU A 75 -9.39 14.99 0.11
CA GLU A 75 -8.66 14.65 -1.10
C GLU A 75 -7.58 13.62 -0.76
N ALA A 76 -7.81 12.36 -1.18
CA ALA A 76 -6.72 11.40 -1.30
C ALA A 76 -5.55 12.10 -2.00
N PRO A 77 -4.30 11.99 -1.50
CA PRO A 77 -3.17 12.57 -2.19
C PRO A 77 -3.24 12.12 -3.64
N LYS A 78 -3.29 13.09 -4.57
CA LYS A 78 -2.86 12.86 -5.95
C LYS A 78 -1.39 12.47 -5.88
N MET A 79 -1.14 11.22 -5.52
CA MET A 79 0.08 10.55 -5.89
C MET A 79 -0.16 10.23 -7.35
N ASP A 80 0.39 11.10 -8.20
CA ASP A 80 0.49 10.93 -9.64
C ASP A 80 0.97 9.50 -9.91
N MET A 81 0.00 8.62 -10.13
CA MET A 81 0.26 7.39 -10.82
C MET A 81 0.54 7.85 -12.22
N ILE A 82 1.75 7.59 -12.68
CA ILE A 82 2.00 7.33 -14.08
C ILE A 82 0.78 6.55 -14.58
N GLU A 83 0.04 7.14 -15.53
CA GLU A 83 -1.03 6.48 -16.25
C GLU A 83 -0.54 5.09 -16.65
N GLU A 84 -1.14 4.05 -16.07
CA GLU A 84 -1.31 2.72 -16.63
C GLU A 84 -1.75 1.81 -15.50
N LEU A 85 -3.07 1.75 -15.33
CA LEU A 85 -3.86 0.56 -15.02
C LEU A 85 -5.34 0.98 -15.13
N SER A 86 -5.66 1.61 -16.26
CA SER A 86 -7.01 1.72 -16.80
C SER A 86 -7.01 0.92 -18.10
N ALA A 87 -7.16 -0.39 -17.96
CA ALA A 87 -7.62 -1.31 -19.01
C ALA A 87 -7.77 -2.69 -18.36
N GLU A 88 -8.94 -2.94 -17.78
CA GLU A 88 -9.96 -3.88 -18.27
C GLU A 88 -11.28 -3.61 -17.51
#